data_AF-A0AAE3K571-F1
#
_entry.id   AF-A0AAE3K571-F1
#
_cell.length_a   1.000
_cell.length_b   1.000
_cell.length_c   1.000
_cell.angle_alpha   90.00
_cell.angle_beta   90.00
_cell.angle_gamma   90.00
#
_symmetry.space_group_name_H-M   'P 1'
#
loop_
_entity.id
_entity.type
_entity.pdbx_description
1 polymer ?
#
loop_
_entity_poly.entity_id
_entity_poly.type
_entity_poly.pdbx_seq_one_letter_code
_entity_poly.pdbx_strand_id
1 'polypeptide(L)'
;MKFFKKVKKEKDVNVALEIFSELASSRLAQRLSYPLLTLELKDINGEKGIEMEYLGERATRGAKNLQKVKEALAFEEWILNVDLKEEHVLAKDGFAYIIDHGHSLTAWKPLYYVQQIIDSSVTRFNLWSDQESFMEGVRNIRGVNYDEVRKVLLDSAKEVLDANFCKLMTSQVAEENVELSLRILKYRARILDRLYN
;
A
#
# COMPACT_ATOMS: atom_id res chain seq x y z
N MET A 1 -21.50 -0.38 -4.92
CA MET A 1 -21.76 0.84 -4.14
C MET A 1 -20.40 1.44 -3.85
N LYS A 2 -20.21 2.76 -3.97
CA LYS A 2 -18.92 3.38 -3.71
C LYS A 2 -18.81 3.82 -2.25
N PHE A 3 -17.59 3.76 -1.71
CA PHE A 3 -17.20 4.30 -0.42
C PHE A 3 -16.25 5.47 -0.63
N PHE A 4 -16.39 6.51 0.18
CA PHE A 4 -15.55 7.70 0.09
C PHE A 4 -14.84 7.96 1.42
N LYS A 5 -13.52 7.74 1.44
CA LYS A 5 -12.64 8.03 2.58
C LYS A 5 -12.20 9.50 2.47
N LYS A 6 -12.81 10.37 3.28
CA LYS A 6 -12.43 11.78 3.36
C LYS A 6 -11.00 11.91 3.87
N VAL A 7 -10.23 12.80 3.27
CA VAL A 7 -8.90 13.16 3.79
C VAL A 7 -9.06 13.99 5.07
N LYS A 8 -8.16 13.79 6.04
CA LYS A 8 -8.10 14.61 7.25
C LYS A 8 -7.92 16.08 6.86
N LYS A 9 -8.59 17.00 7.56
CA LYS A 9 -8.54 18.45 7.25
C LYS A 9 -7.24 19.13 7.71
N GLU A 10 -6.38 18.38 8.39
CA GLU A 10 -5.08 18.84 8.88
C GLU A 10 -4.18 19.16 7.69
N LYS A 11 -3.57 20.35 7.71
CA LYS A 11 -2.60 20.78 6.69
C LYS A 11 -1.21 20.22 6.99
N ASP A 12 -1.13 18.90 7.12
CA ASP A 12 0.10 18.17 7.42
C ASP A 12 0.62 17.48 6.15
N VAL A 13 1.93 17.55 5.94
CA VAL A 13 2.61 16.83 4.86
C VAL A 13 2.43 15.31 5.02
N ASN A 14 2.35 14.81 6.26
CA ASN A 14 2.13 13.38 6.52
C ASN A 14 0.79 12.90 5.96
N VAL A 15 -0.25 13.73 6.01
CA VAL A 15 -1.56 13.41 5.39
C VAL A 15 -1.42 13.25 3.88
N ALA A 16 -0.63 14.10 3.20
CA ALA A 16 -0.36 13.94 1.78
C ALA A 16 0.43 12.65 1.49
N LEU A 17 1.39 12.29 2.36
CA LEU A 17 2.17 11.05 2.24
C LEU A 17 1.33 9.80 2.52
N GLU A 18 0.37 9.84 3.44
CA GLU A 18 -0.62 8.77 3.68
C GLU A 18 -1.41 8.50 2.38
N ILE A 19 -1.94 9.56 1.75
CA ILE A 19 -2.69 9.44 0.48
C ILE A 19 -1.80 8.93 -0.65
N PHE A 20 -0.56 9.41 -0.73
CA PHE A 20 0.42 8.87 -1.68
C PHE A 20 0.60 7.36 -1.49
N SER A 21 0.74 6.91 -0.24
CA SER A 21 0.98 5.50 0.09
C SER A 21 -0.22 4.63 -0.25
N GLU A 22 -1.44 5.09 -0.01
CA GLU A 22 -2.68 4.43 -0.43
C GLU A 22 -2.70 4.22 -1.96
N LEU A 23 -2.51 5.31 -2.72
CA LEU A 23 -2.56 5.26 -4.19
C LEU A 23 -1.44 4.42 -4.79
N ALA A 24 -0.21 4.60 -4.31
CA ALA A 24 0.95 3.86 -4.78
C ALA A 24 0.79 2.35 -4.50
N SER A 25 0.40 1.99 -3.28
CA SER A 25 0.21 0.59 -2.88
C SER A 25 -0.90 -0.07 -3.70
N SER A 26 -2.05 0.59 -3.85
CA SER A 26 -3.14 0.13 -4.71
C SER A 26 -2.66 -0.14 -6.15
N ARG A 27 -1.95 0.81 -6.77
CA ARG A 27 -1.50 0.70 -8.17
C ARG A 27 -0.40 -0.33 -8.39
N LEU A 28 0.50 -0.50 -7.41
CA LEU A 28 1.51 -1.55 -7.46
C LEU A 28 0.88 -2.92 -7.32
N ALA A 29 -0.07 -3.08 -6.39
CA ALA A 29 -0.81 -4.32 -6.22
C ALA A 29 -1.63 -4.69 -7.46
N GLN A 30 -2.29 -3.73 -8.12
CA GLN A 30 -3.02 -4.00 -9.37
C GLN A 30 -2.08 -4.59 -10.45
N ARG A 31 -0.87 -4.05 -10.59
CA ARG A 31 0.12 -4.57 -11.55
C ARG A 31 0.57 -6.00 -11.23
N LEU A 32 0.63 -6.32 -9.95
CA LEU A 32 0.98 -7.65 -9.45
C LEU A 32 -0.22 -8.58 -9.31
N SER A 33 -1.42 -8.14 -9.71
CA SER A 33 -2.69 -8.88 -9.55
C SER A 33 -2.99 -9.28 -8.10
N TYR A 34 -2.55 -8.48 -7.13
CA TYR A 34 -2.91 -8.64 -5.74
C TYR A 34 -4.27 -8.00 -5.43
N PRO A 35 -5.02 -8.56 -4.47
CA PRO A 35 -6.41 -8.18 -4.24
C PRO A 35 -6.51 -6.91 -3.39
N LEU A 36 -6.01 -5.79 -3.89
CA LEU A 36 -6.28 -4.46 -3.33
C LEU A 36 -7.38 -3.80 -4.16
N LEU A 37 -8.09 -2.83 -3.58
CA LEU A 37 -9.06 -2.04 -4.32
C LEU A 37 -8.37 -1.03 -5.23
N THR A 38 -8.98 -0.76 -6.39
CA THR A 38 -8.66 0.44 -7.18
C THR A 38 -9.13 1.68 -6.43
N LEU A 39 -8.23 2.64 -6.30
CA LEU A 39 -8.45 3.90 -5.59
C LEU A 39 -8.40 5.07 -6.57
N GLU A 40 -9.33 6.01 -6.42
CA GLU A 40 -9.37 7.25 -7.19
C GLU A 40 -9.46 8.47 -6.27
N LEU A 41 -8.67 9.51 -6.53
CA LEU A 41 -8.88 10.79 -5.87
C LEU A 41 -10.10 11.49 -6.46
N LYS A 42 -11.00 11.94 -5.58
CA LYS A 42 -12.19 12.70 -5.93
C LYS A 42 -12.31 13.93 -5.04
N ASP A 43 -12.94 14.95 -5.61
CA ASP A 43 -13.54 16.06 -4.88
C ASP A 43 -15.06 15.90 -4.99
N ILE A 44 -15.71 15.65 -3.85
CA ILE A 44 -17.15 15.46 -3.77
C ILE A 44 -17.70 16.57 -2.86
N ASN A 45 -18.44 17.50 -3.45
CA ASN A 45 -19.04 18.63 -2.75
C ASN A 45 -18.01 19.49 -1.96
N GLY A 46 -16.81 19.67 -2.49
CA GLY A 46 -15.74 20.45 -1.87
C GLY A 46 -14.93 19.69 -0.80
N GLU A 47 -15.23 18.40 -0.60
CA GLU A 47 -14.47 17.52 0.27
C GLU A 47 -13.60 16.59 -0.61
N LYS A 48 -12.28 16.66 -0.42
CA LYS A 48 -11.34 15.79 -1.12
C LYS A 48 -11.15 14.47 -0.38
N GLY A 49 -10.99 13.40 -1.13
CA GLY A 49 -10.91 12.05 -0.56
C GLY A 49 -10.54 11.00 -1.60
N ILE A 50 -10.47 9.76 -1.11
CA ILE A 50 -10.30 8.58 -1.95
C ILE A 50 -11.66 7.90 -2.11
N GLU A 51 -12.09 7.74 -3.34
CA GLU A 51 -13.23 6.89 -3.70
C GLU A 51 -12.74 5.47 -4.01
N MET A 52 -13.49 4.48 -3.51
CA MET A 52 -13.21 3.06 -3.71
C MET A 52 -14.51 2.25 -3.70
N GLU A 53 -14.42 0.96 -4.04
CA GLU A 53 -15.58 0.08 -3.87
C GLU A 53 -15.90 -0.15 -2.39
N TYR A 54 -17.18 -0.11 -2.02
CA TYR A 54 -17.60 -0.45 -0.67
C TYR A 54 -17.56 -1.97 -0.45
N LEU A 55 -16.91 -2.39 0.64
CA LEU A 55 -16.82 -3.78 1.10
C LEU A 55 -17.61 -3.91 2.40
N GLY A 56 -18.70 -4.68 2.37
CA GLY A 56 -19.65 -4.77 3.49
C GLY A 56 -19.41 -5.95 4.44
N GLU A 57 -18.54 -6.89 4.06
CA GLU A 57 -18.33 -8.14 4.79
C GLU A 57 -16.88 -8.25 5.26
N ARG A 58 -16.66 -8.97 6.37
CA ARG A 58 -15.29 -9.39 6.74
C ARG A 58 -14.86 -10.55 5.85
N ALA A 59 -13.62 -10.52 5.40
CA ALA A 59 -13.07 -11.66 4.69
C ALA A 59 -12.91 -12.87 5.62
N THR A 60 -12.96 -14.07 5.02
CA THR A 60 -12.71 -15.33 5.72
C THR A 60 -11.77 -16.19 4.89
N ARG A 61 -11.28 -17.28 5.47
CA ARG A 61 -10.55 -18.33 4.75
C ARG A 61 -11.39 -19.04 3.68
N GLY A 62 -12.68 -18.73 3.55
CA GLY A 62 -13.55 -19.23 2.47
C GLY A 62 -13.57 -18.37 1.20
N ALA A 63 -12.79 -17.27 1.15
CA ALA A 63 -12.77 -16.39 -0.01
C ALA A 63 -12.29 -17.10 -1.29
N LYS A 64 -12.95 -16.82 -2.42
CA LYS A 64 -12.66 -17.43 -3.73
C LYS A 64 -11.24 -17.18 -4.23
N ASN A 65 -10.64 -16.08 -3.80
CA ASN A 65 -9.28 -15.66 -4.15
C ASN A 65 -8.29 -15.80 -2.98
N LEU A 66 -8.56 -16.68 -2.00
CA LEU A 66 -7.73 -16.85 -0.82
C LEU A 66 -6.24 -17.01 -1.15
N GLN A 67 -5.90 -17.79 -2.17
CA GLN A 67 -4.51 -18.02 -2.55
C GLN A 67 -3.78 -16.70 -2.88
N LYS A 68 -4.44 -15.77 -3.58
CA LYS A 68 -3.88 -14.45 -3.89
C LYS A 68 -3.75 -13.56 -2.64
N VAL A 69 -4.65 -13.71 -1.67
CA VAL A 69 -4.54 -13.03 -0.37
C VAL A 69 -3.33 -13.54 0.40
N LYS A 70 -3.12 -14.87 0.44
CA LYS A 70 -1.95 -15.47 1.10
C LYS A 70 -0.64 -15.01 0.47
N GLU A 71 -0.57 -15.01 -0.86
CA GLU A 71 0.61 -14.53 -1.61
C GLU A 71 0.89 -13.03 -1.37
N ALA A 72 -0.16 -12.23 -1.13
CA ALA A 72 -0.02 -10.80 -0.90
C ALA A 72 0.73 -10.45 0.40
N LEU A 73 0.95 -11.40 1.32
CA LEU A 73 1.76 -11.13 2.52
C LEU A 73 3.16 -10.64 2.16
N ALA A 74 3.76 -11.23 1.12
CA ALA A 74 5.06 -10.76 0.61
C ALA A 74 4.98 -9.32 0.09
N PHE A 75 3.86 -8.93 -0.52
CA PHE A 75 3.64 -7.57 -0.99
C PHE A 75 3.51 -6.58 0.19
N GLU A 76 2.73 -6.93 1.20
CA GLU A 76 2.56 -6.11 2.42
C GLU A 76 3.90 -5.92 3.15
N GLU A 77 4.72 -6.97 3.26
CA GLU A 77 6.09 -6.86 3.78
C GLU A 77 7.00 -6.02 2.87
N TRP A 78 6.87 -6.14 1.56
CA TRP A 78 7.71 -5.42 0.59
C TRP A 78 7.49 -3.90 0.65
N ILE A 79 6.23 -3.48 0.76
CA ILE A 79 5.86 -2.06 0.87
C ILE A 79 6.00 -1.51 2.30
N LEU A 80 6.47 -2.31 3.26
CA LEU A 80 6.52 -1.95 4.69
C LEU A 80 5.15 -1.54 5.27
N ASN A 81 4.09 -2.31 5.02
CA ASN A 81 2.80 -2.05 5.69
C ASN A 81 2.86 -2.49 7.16
N VAL A 82 3.10 -1.54 8.05
CA VAL A 82 3.23 -1.79 9.51
C VAL A 82 1.89 -1.94 10.22
N ASP A 83 0.79 -1.57 9.57
CA ASP A 83 -0.53 -1.48 10.19
C ASP A 83 -1.49 -2.55 9.68
N LEU A 84 -0.97 -3.60 9.03
CA LEU A 84 -1.77 -4.71 8.55
C LEU A 84 -2.42 -5.49 9.72
N LYS A 85 -3.75 -5.49 9.73
CA LYS A 85 -4.59 -6.18 10.73
C LYS A 85 -5.67 -7.01 10.06
N GLU A 86 -6.29 -7.91 10.82
CA GLU A 86 -7.37 -8.77 10.29
C GLU A 86 -8.59 -7.94 9.83
N GLU A 87 -8.90 -6.84 10.52
CA GLU A 87 -9.98 -5.92 10.11
C GLU A 87 -9.73 -5.21 8.76
N HIS A 88 -8.49 -5.21 8.26
CA HIS A 88 -8.14 -4.62 6.97
C HIS A 88 -8.36 -5.59 5.80
N VAL A 89 -8.86 -6.80 6.06
CA VAL A 89 -9.23 -7.75 5.02
C VAL A 89 -10.75 -7.89 4.98
N LEU A 90 -11.35 -7.25 3.98
CA LEU A 90 -12.80 -7.21 3.79
C LEU A 90 -13.18 -7.99 2.53
N ALA A 91 -14.45 -8.32 2.39
CA ALA A 91 -14.96 -9.10 1.29
C ALA A 91 -16.19 -8.50 0.62
N LYS A 92 -16.38 -8.91 -0.62
CA LYS A 92 -17.58 -8.66 -1.42
C LYS A 92 -17.73 -9.75 -2.46
N ASP A 93 -18.96 -10.26 -2.64
CA ASP A 93 -19.30 -11.28 -3.64
C ASP A 93 -18.44 -12.58 -3.55
N GLY A 94 -17.94 -12.86 -2.34
CA GLY A 94 -17.05 -13.98 -2.04
C GLY A 94 -15.57 -13.74 -2.37
N PHE A 95 -15.18 -12.54 -2.79
CA PHE A 95 -13.77 -12.14 -3.01
C PHE A 95 -13.28 -11.28 -1.85
N ALA A 96 -12.10 -11.58 -1.34
CA ALA A 96 -11.43 -10.83 -0.29
C ALA A 96 -10.50 -9.77 -0.88
N TYR A 97 -10.36 -8.64 -0.17
CA TYR A 97 -9.53 -7.52 -0.53
C TYR A 97 -8.81 -6.97 0.69
N ILE A 98 -7.56 -6.56 0.50
CA ILE A 98 -6.75 -5.87 1.52
C ILE A 98 -6.93 -4.37 1.31
N ILE A 99 -7.15 -3.63 2.39
CA ILE A 99 -7.38 -2.18 2.37
C ILE A 99 -6.51 -1.47 3.42
N ASP A 100 -6.54 -0.14 3.39
CA ASP A 100 -5.90 0.76 4.35
C ASP A 100 -4.36 0.66 4.38
N HIS A 101 -3.75 1.26 3.36
CA HIS A 101 -2.30 1.26 3.14
C HIS A 101 -1.65 2.62 3.45
N GLY A 102 -2.36 3.51 4.15
CA GLY A 102 -1.86 4.84 4.54
C GLY A 102 -0.60 4.81 5.41
N HIS A 103 -0.34 3.69 6.10
CA HIS A 103 0.87 3.46 6.91
C HIS A 103 1.89 2.53 6.22
N SER A 104 2.00 2.63 4.89
CA SER A 104 3.03 1.93 4.11
C SER A 104 4.15 2.87 3.70
N LEU A 105 5.23 2.31 3.14
CA LEU A 105 6.38 3.03 2.60
C LEU A 105 6.97 4.00 3.65
N THR A 106 6.88 5.29 3.39
CA THR A 106 7.48 6.40 4.15
C THR A 106 6.47 7.14 5.01
N ALA A 107 5.17 6.83 4.91
CA ALA A 107 4.10 7.66 5.47
C ALA A 107 3.82 7.46 6.98
N TRP A 108 4.34 6.40 7.59
CA TRP A 108 3.96 6.01 8.95
C TRP A 108 4.81 6.65 10.06
N LYS A 109 6.12 6.83 9.87
CA LYS A 109 7.06 7.35 10.89
C LYS A 109 8.27 8.06 10.28
N PRO A 110 8.99 8.89 11.07
CA PRO A 110 10.27 9.45 10.69
C PRO A 110 11.27 8.39 10.17
N LEU A 111 12.17 8.80 9.28
CA LEU A 111 13.11 7.93 8.58
C LEU A 111 13.94 7.01 9.52
N TYR A 112 14.29 7.46 10.73
CA TYR A 112 15.06 6.63 11.67
C TYR A 112 14.30 5.40 12.15
N TYR A 113 12.96 5.45 12.24
CA TYR A 113 12.15 4.28 12.55
C TYR A 113 12.11 3.29 11.37
N VAL A 114 12.05 3.81 10.14
CA VAL A 114 12.15 2.98 8.92
C VAL A 114 13.47 2.20 8.94
N GLN A 115 14.58 2.87 9.27
CA GLN A 115 15.89 2.21 9.38
C GLN A 115 15.92 1.10 10.43
N GLN A 116 15.19 1.24 11.54
CA GLN A 116 15.14 0.21 12.59
C GLN A 116 14.40 -1.05 12.16
N ILE A 117 13.38 -0.91 11.31
CA ILE A 117 12.50 -2.02 10.92
C ILE A 117 12.79 -2.57 9.52
N ILE A 118 13.66 -1.92 8.74
CA ILE A 118 13.88 -2.25 7.33
C ILE A 118 14.31 -3.70 7.10
N ASP A 119 14.97 -4.32 8.09
CA ASP A 119 15.46 -5.69 8.06
C ASP A 119 14.56 -6.71 8.79
N SER A 120 13.44 -6.25 9.36
CA SER A 120 12.52 -7.09 10.14
C SER A 120 11.20 -7.31 9.38
N SER A 121 10.49 -8.39 9.71
CA SER A 121 9.06 -8.48 9.36
C SER A 121 8.28 -7.40 10.10
N VAL A 122 7.30 -6.81 9.44
CA VAL A 122 6.52 -5.68 9.97
C VAL A 122 5.04 -5.99 10.12
N THR A 123 4.55 -6.98 9.38
CA THR A 123 3.13 -7.35 9.41
C THR A 123 2.83 -8.19 10.65
N ARG A 124 1.76 -7.82 11.38
CA ARG A 124 1.32 -8.57 12.57
C ARG A 124 0.31 -9.66 12.25
N PHE A 125 -0.42 -9.47 11.15
CA PHE A 125 -1.36 -10.43 10.63
C PHE A 125 -0.81 -11.05 9.35
N ASN A 126 -0.67 -12.38 9.32
CA ASN A 126 0.01 -13.07 8.23
C ASN A 126 -0.88 -13.35 6.99
N LEU A 127 -2.08 -12.76 6.89
CA LEU A 127 -3.01 -13.00 5.78
C LEU A 127 -3.35 -14.49 5.54
N TRP A 128 -3.31 -15.30 6.61
CA TRP A 128 -3.43 -16.76 6.52
C TRP A 128 -2.38 -17.42 5.61
N SER A 129 -1.26 -16.75 5.34
CA SER A 129 -0.19 -17.20 4.47
C SER A 129 0.64 -18.30 5.12
N ASP A 130 1.05 -19.28 4.31
CA ASP A 130 2.08 -20.25 4.64
C ASP A 130 3.38 -19.91 3.91
N GLN A 131 4.48 -20.58 4.28
CA GLN A 131 5.79 -20.38 3.67
C GLN A 131 5.73 -20.51 2.13
N GLU A 132 4.95 -21.46 1.61
CA GLU A 132 4.84 -21.70 0.17
C GLU A 132 4.17 -20.51 -0.54
N SER A 133 3.00 -20.08 -0.07
CA SER A 133 2.30 -18.90 -0.59
C SER A 133 3.15 -17.64 -0.46
N PHE A 134 3.85 -17.44 0.65
CA PHE A 134 4.74 -16.30 0.82
C PHE A 134 5.87 -16.30 -0.20
N MET A 135 6.54 -17.44 -0.40
CA MET A 135 7.63 -17.56 -1.37
C MET A 135 7.17 -17.38 -2.81
N GLU A 136 5.93 -17.76 -3.13
CA GLU A 136 5.31 -17.42 -4.42
C GLU A 136 5.15 -15.89 -4.58
N GLY A 137 4.68 -15.21 -3.53
CA GLY A 137 4.64 -13.75 -3.52
C GLY A 137 6.03 -13.11 -3.70
N VAL A 138 7.06 -13.65 -3.04
CA VAL A 138 8.46 -13.22 -3.22
C VAL A 138 8.92 -13.37 -4.66
N ARG A 139 8.57 -14.46 -5.34
CA ARG A 139 8.89 -14.66 -6.77
C ARG A 139 8.26 -13.58 -7.64
N ASN A 140 6.99 -13.26 -7.41
CA ASN A 140 6.28 -12.21 -8.16
C ASN A 140 6.96 -10.84 -7.97
N ILE A 141 7.32 -10.49 -6.74
CA ILE A 141 7.97 -9.22 -6.41
C ILE A 141 9.38 -9.13 -7.00
N ARG A 142 10.15 -10.22 -7.01
CA ARG A 142 11.48 -10.24 -7.64
C ARG A 142 11.44 -10.06 -9.16
N GLY A 143 10.30 -10.35 -9.79
CA GLY A 143 10.08 -10.16 -11.22
C GLY A 143 9.71 -8.73 -11.63
N VAL A 144 9.54 -7.78 -10.70
CA VAL A 144 9.08 -6.43 -11.04
C VAL A 144 10.10 -5.62 -11.83
N ASN A 145 9.61 -4.87 -12.82
CA ASN A 145 10.39 -3.85 -13.50
C ASN A 145 10.41 -2.56 -12.67
N TYR A 146 11.59 -2.17 -12.16
CA TYR A 146 11.71 -0.99 -11.31
C TYR A 146 11.53 0.35 -12.04
N ASP A 147 11.64 0.39 -13.37
CA ASP A 147 11.29 1.58 -14.14
C ASP A 147 9.78 1.80 -14.14
N GLU A 148 9.01 0.71 -14.22
CA GLU A 148 7.55 0.77 -14.09
C GLU A 148 7.15 1.12 -12.66
N VAL A 149 7.78 0.52 -11.65
CA VAL A 149 7.56 0.89 -10.24
C VAL A 149 7.80 2.39 -10.03
N ARG A 150 8.92 2.91 -10.54
CA ARG A 150 9.22 4.35 -10.44
C ARG A 150 8.13 5.19 -11.10
N LYS A 151 7.63 4.78 -12.27
CA LYS A 151 6.51 5.46 -12.94
C LYS A 151 5.26 5.47 -12.08
N VAL A 152 4.91 4.36 -11.43
CA VAL A 152 3.76 4.31 -10.49
C VAL A 152 3.91 5.32 -9.36
N LEU A 153 5.08 5.35 -8.73
CA LEU A 153 5.36 6.26 -7.62
C LEU A 153 5.27 7.72 -8.10
N LEU A 154 5.84 8.05 -9.25
CA LEU A 154 5.76 9.40 -9.84
C LEU A 154 4.32 9.81 -10.16
N ASP A 155 3.54 8.93 -10.78
CA ASP A 155 2.15 9.21 -11.15
C ASP A 155 1.30 9.44 -9.88
N SER A 156 1.50 8.63 -8.82
CA SER A 156 0.83 8.84 -7.52
C SER A 156 1.26 10.12 -6.83
N ALA A 157 2.55 10.44 -6.83
CA ALA A 157 3.06 11.67 -6.22
C ALA A 157 2.54 12.91 -6.95
N LYS A 158 2.50 12.88 -8.28
CA LYS A 158 1.95 13.95 -9.12
C LYS A 158 0.48 14.21 -8.79
N GLU A 159 -0.33 13.16 -8.69
CA GLU A 159 -1.75 13.33 -8.40
C GLU A 159 -1.99 13.95 -7.02
N VAL A 160 -1.20 13.55 -6.01
CA VAL A 160 -1.26 14.12 -4.66
C VAL A 160 -0.82 15.59 -4.65
N LEU A 161 0.24 15.93 -5.40
CA LEU A 161 0.71 17.31 -5.58
C LEU A 161 -0.37 18.19 -6.22
N ASP A 162 -0.93 17.72 -7.34
CA ASP A 162 -1.96 18.44 -8.10
C ASP A 162 -3.24 18.61 -7.27
N ALA A 163 -3.56 17.62 -6.42
CA ALA A 163 -4.67 17.70 -5.48
C ALA A 163 -4.44 18.69 -4.33
N ASN A 164 -3.19 19.11 -4.07
CA ASN A 164 -2.83 20.18 -3.13
C ASN A 164 -3.48 20.03 -1.74
N PHE A 165 -3.39 18.84 -1.15
CA PHE A 165 -3.88 18.55 0.21
C PHE A 165 -3.14 19.37 1.27
N CYS A 166 -1.83 19.58 1.07
CA CYS A 166 -0.97 20.32 1.98
C CYS A 166 0.03 21.16 1.19
N LYS A 167 0.16 22.45 1.53
CA LYS A 167 1.13 23.36 0.88
C LYS A 167 2.59 22.98 1.14
N LEU A 168 2.87 22.20 2.18
CA LEU A 168 4.22 21.71 2.50
C LEU A 168 4.62 20.52 1.62
N MET A 169 3.66 19.87 0.94
CA MET A 169 3.95 18.87 -0.08
C MET A 169 4.39 19.58 -1.36
N THR A 170 5.67 19.94 -1.44
CA THR A 170 6.27 20.57 -2.62
C THR A 170 6.75 19.52 -3.63
N SER A 171 7.05 19.94 -4.86
CA SER A 171 7.66 19.05 -5.87
C SER A 171 8.93 18.38 -5.38
N GLN A 172 9.77 19.11 -4.62
CA GLN A 172 10.98 18.55 -4.01
C GLN A 172 10.64 17.45 -3.00
N VAL A 173 9.69 17.69 -2.10
CA VAL A 173 9.27 16.68 -1.10
C VAL A 173 8.71 15.44 -1.79
N ALA A 174 7.92 15.62 -2.85
CA ALA A 174 7.39 14.52 -3.64
C ALA A 174 8.49 13.68 -4.32
N GLU A 175 9.48 14.33 -4.93
CA GLU A 175 10.62 13.67 -5.56
C GLU A 175 11.47 12.90 -4.56
N GLU A 176 11.80 13.52 -3.42
CA GLU A 176 12.53 12.87 -2.32
C GLU A 176 11.78 11.65 -1.79
N ASN A 177 10.46 11.79 -1.61
CA ASN A 177 9.60 10.71 -1.16
C ASN A 177 9.55 9.53 -2.15
N VAL A 178 9.46 9.81 -3.45
CA VAL A 178 9.49 8.79 -4.52
C VAL A 178 10.82 8.06 -4.52
N GLU A 179 11.94 8.80 -4.46
CA GLU A 179 13.28 8.23 -4.46
C GLU A 179 13.52 7.34 -3.22
N LEU A 180 13.11 7.81 -2.05
CA LEU A 180 13.23 7.04 -0.81
C LEU A 180 12.36 5.76 -0.86
N SER A 181 11.11 5.88 -1.30
CA SER A 181 10.21 4.73 -1.47
C SER A 181 10.80 3.71 -2.44
N LEU A 182 11.37 4.16 -3.56
CA LEU A 182 12.01 3.29 -4.54
C LEU A 182 13.22 2.55 -3.95
N ARG A 183 14.04 3.23 -3.13
CA ARG A 183 15.18 2.61 -2.43
C ARG A 183 14.71 1.54 -1.44
N ILE A 184 13.67 1.83 -0.66
CA ILE A 184 13.05 0.88 0.27
C ILE A 184 12.58 -0.36 -0.49
N LEU A 185 11.80 -0.19 -1.56
CA LEU A 185 11.26 -1.30 -2.34
C LEU A 185 12.39 -2.16 -2.94
N LYS A 186 13.41 -1.54 -3.55
CA LYS A 186 14.59 -2.25 -4.07
C LYS A 186 15.32 -3.02 -2.97
N TYR A 187 15.48 -2.41 -1.81
CA TYR A 187 16.14 -3.03 -0.68
C TYR A 187 15.35 -4.25 -0.18
N ARG A 188 14.07 -4.05 0.14
CA ARG A 188 13.17 -5.05 0.71
C ARG A 188 13.01 -6.26 -0.19
N ALA A 189 12.89 -6.08 -1.52
CA ALA A 189 12.79 -7.19 -2.46
C ALA A 189 13.99 -8.17 -2.40
N ARG A 190 15.18 -7.69 -2.02
CA ARG A 190 16.39 -8.53 -1.91
C ARG A 190 16.40 -9.40 -0.66
N ILE A 191 15.75 -8.97 0.42
CA ILE A 191 15.77 -9.65 1.72
C ILE A 191 14.45 -10.33 2.06
N LEU A 192 13.42 -10.16 1.23
CA LEU A 192 12.03 -10.53 1.51
C LEU A 192 11.85 -12.00 1.89
N ASP A 193 12.64 -12.89 1.31
CA ASP A 193 12.63 -14.34 1.59
C ASP A 193 13.00 -14.69 3.03
N ARG A 194 13.68 -13.79 3.76
CA ARG A 194 14.07 -13.96 5.16
C ARG A 194 13.04 -13.41 6.15
N LEU A 195 11.96 -12.83 5.64
CA LEU A 195 10.98 -12.08 6.45
C LEU A 195 9.68 -12.85 6.69
N TYR A 196 9.63 -14.12 6.30
CA TYR A 196 8.53 -14.98 6.71
C TYR A 196 8.71 -15.38 8.18
N ASN A 197 7.72 -15.04 9.01
CA ASN A 197 7.65 -15.38 10.42
C ASN A 197 6.37 -16.14 10.73
#